data_AF-A0A1I0NK23-F1
#
_entry.id   AF-A0A1I0NK23-F1
#
_cell.length_a   1.000
_cell.length_b   1.000
_cell.length_c   1.000
_cell.angle_alpha   90.00
_cell.angle_beta   90.00
_cell.angle_gamma   90.00
#
_symmetry.space_group_name_H-M   'P 1'
#
loop_
_entity.id
_entity.type
_entity.pdbx_description
1 polymer ?
#
loop_
_entity_poly.entity_id
_entity_poly.type
_entity_poly.pdbx_seq_one_letter_code
_entity_poly.pdbx_strand_id
1 'polypeptide(L)'
;MRILFLPFAGVVALSAYVGWQMGKPLSESAVLDHHADIWVQTGPDGAEKTDCFGVPGEVDTVWITVICRHDSGIVERTAVDRQGRVLMEQDGPET
;
A
#
# COMPACT_ATOMS: atom_id res chain seq x y z
N MET A 1 19.09 43.53 -3.72
CA MET A 1 19.71 42.20 -3.60
C MET A 1 18.80 41.10 -3.02
N ARG A 2 17.78 41.40 -2.19
CA ARG A 2 16.98 40.37 -1.48
C ARG A 2 15.91 39.64 -2.31
N ILE A 3 15.45 40.26 -3.40
CA ILE A 3 14.36 39.73 -4.26
C ILE A 3 14.85 38.59 -5.18
N LEU A 4 16.15 38.52 -5.49
CA LEU A 4 16.73 37.49 -6.36
C LEU A 4 16.86 36.11 -5.68
N PHE A 5 16.91 36.05 -4.35
CA PHE A 5 16.99 34.79 -3.60
C PHE A 5 15.62 34.19 -3.27
N LEU A 6 14.54 34.96 -3.44
CA LEU A 6 13.16 34.55 -3.18
C LEU A 6 12.70 33.35 -4.02
N PRO A 7 12.96 33.29 -5.35
CA PRO A 7 12.61 32.10 -6.13
C PRO A 7 13.40 30.87 -5.69
N PHE A 8 14.68 31.03 -5.36
CA PHE A 8 15.52 29.93 -4.88
C PHE A 8 15.02 29.39 -3.53
N ALA A 9 14.71 30.27 -2.58
CA ALA A 9 14.14 29.88 -1.29
C ALA A 9 12.79 29.17 -1.44
N GLY A 10 11.95 29.62 -2.38
CA GLY A 10 10.69 28.95 -2.72
C GLY A 10 10.89 27.53 -3.23
N VAL A 11 11.84 27.31 -4.15
CA VAL A 11 12.17 25.97 -4.65
C VAL A 11 12.71 25.08 -3.54
N VAL A 12 13.61 25.58 -2.69
CA VAL A 12 14.15 24.80 -1.56
C VAL A 12 13.04 24.38 -0.59
N ALA A 13 12.15 25.31 -0.22
CA ALA A 13 11.01 25.01 0.66
C ALA A 13 10.06 23.99 0.03
N LEU A 14 9.79 24.11 -1.27
CA LEU A 14 8.94 23.17 -2.00
C LEU A 14 9.57 21.77 -2.03
N SER A 15 10.85 21.65 -2.40
CA SER A 15 11.56 20.38 -2.44
C SER A 15 11.63 19.71 -1.07
N ALA A 16 11.88 20.49 -0.01
CA ALA A 16 11.86 19.98 1.36
C ALA A 16 10.47 19.47 1.77
N TYR A 17 9.41 20.21 1.41
CA TYR A 17 8.03 19.80 1.69
C TYR A 17 7.65 18.51 0.94
N VAL A 18 7.98 18.42 -0.34
CA VAL A 18 7.70 17.21 -1.14
C VAL A 18 8.47 16.02 -0.59
N GLY A 19 9.77 16.17 -0.31
CA GLY A 19 10.58 15.11 0.28
C GLY A 19 10.04 14.65 1.64
N TRP A 20 9.56 15.57 2.47
CA TRP A 20 8.94 15.24 3.75
C TRP A 20 7.61 14.48 3.59
N GLN A 21 6.78 14.85 2.61
CA GLN A 21 5.53 14.14 2.34
C GLN A 21 5.78 12.74 1.77
N MET A 22 6.71 12.58 0.83
CA MET A 22 7.05 11.29 0.22
C MET A 22 7.77 10.34 1.18
N GLY A 23 8.46 10.87 2.19
CA GLY A 23 9.16 10.06 3.20
C GLY A 23 8.26 9.51 4.32
N LYS A 24 6.97 9.86 4.36
CA LYS A 24 6.06 9.33 5.38
C LYS A 24 5.73 7.86 5.07
N PRO A 25 5.80 6.97 6.07
CA PRO A 25 5.36 5.59 5.89
C PRO A 25 3.87 5.58 5.54
N LEU A 26 3.47 4.63 4.69
CA LEU A 26 2.06 4.45 4.37
C LEU A 26 1.27 4.08 5.63
N SER A 27 0.02 4.50 5.68
CA SER A 27 -0.90 4.04 6.71
C SER A 27 -1.38 2.63 6.36
N GLU A 28 -1.63 1.83 7.38
CA GLU A 28 -2.12 0.46 7.24
C GLU A 28 -3.43 0.43 6.43
N SER A 29 -4.35 1.34 6.78
CA SER A 29 -5.64 1.49 6.09
C SER A 29 -5.48 1.85 4.61
N ALA A 30 -4.49 2.68 4.25
CA ALA A 30 -4.29 3.05 2.85
C ALA A 30 -3.77 1.87 2.01
N VAL A 31 -2.90 1.03 2.59
CA VAL A 31 -2.45 -0.21 1.93
C VAL A 31 -3.62 -1.18 1.78
N LEU A 32 -4.41 -1.37 2.84
CA LEU A 32 -5.54 -2.28 2.82
C LEU A 32 -6.62 -1.84 1.82
N ASP A 33 -6.99 -0.55 1.82
CA ASP A 33 -7.97 0.00 0.87
C ASP A 33 -7.49 -0.16 -0.58
N HIS A 34 -6.20 0.07 -0.84
CA HIS A 34 -5.62 -0.08 -2.17
C HIS A 34 -5.73 -1.52 -2.70
N HIS A 35 -5.37 -2.51 -1.88
CA HIS A 35 -5.45 -3.92 -2.26
C HIS A 35 -6.90 -4.42 -2.32
N ALA A 36 -7.79 -3.94 -1.45
CA ALA A 36 -9.21 -4.22 -1.53
C ALA A 36 -9.84 -3.67 -2.83
N ASP A 37 -9.42 -2.49 -3.29
CA ASP A 37 -9.82 -1.96 -4.60
C ASP A 37 -9.36 -2.84 -5.75
N ILE A 38 -8.15 -3.42 -5.67
CA ILE A 38 -7.65 -4.35 -6.68
C ILE A 38 -8.48 -5.65 -6.66
N TRP A 39 -8.72 -6.23 -5.49
CA TRP A 39 -9.53 -7.44 -5.31
C TRP A 39 -10.92 -7.32 -5.95
N VAL A 40 -11.61 -6.19 -5.75
CA VAL A 40 -12.92 -5.95 -6.38
C VAL A 40 -12.84 -5.87 -7.91
N GLN A 41 -11.71 -5.45 -8.46
CA GLN A 41 -11.51 -5.28 -9.91
C GLN A 41 -11.00 -6.56 -10.61
N THR A 42 -10.17 -7.35 -9.95
CA THR A 42 -9.46 -8.50 -10.54
C THR A 42 -9.88 -9.85 -9.95
N GLY A 43 -10.51 -9.84 -8.78
CA GLY A 43 -10.96 -11.02 -8.07
C GLY A 43 -12.19 -11.68 -8.70
N PRO A 44 -12.72 -12.73 -8.05
CA PRO A 44 -13.88 -13.46 -8.54
C PRO A 44 -15.16 -12.62 -8.56
N ASP A 45 -16.14 -13.04 -9.34
CA ASP A 45 -17.47 -12.43 -9.36
C ASP A 45 -18.08 -12.41 -7.95
N GLY A 46 -18.41 -11.22 -7.47
CA GLY A 46 -18.94 -11.02 -6.11
C GLY A 46 -17.88 -10.63 -5.07
N ALA A 47 -16.62 -10.47 -5.46
CA ALA A 47 -15.56 -9.94 -4.58
C ALA A 47 -15.95 -8.59 -3.96
N GLU A 48 -15.86 -8.51 -2.63
CA GLU A 48 -16.16 -7.31 -1.85
C GLU A 48 -14.91 -6.81 -1.11
N LYS A 49 -14.86 -5.51 -0.81
CA LYS A 49 -13.75 -4.94 -0.03
C LYS A 49 -13.63 -5.55 1.37
N THR A 50 -14.75 -6.02 1.92
CA THR A 50 -14.84 -6.64 3.24
C THR A 50 -14.22 -8.03 3.31
N ASP A 51 -13.89 -8.61 2.15
CA ASP A 51 -13.19 -9.90 2.04
C ASP A 51 -11.71 -9.78 2.45
N CYS A 52 -11.19 -8.55 2.49
CA CYS A 52 -9.78 -8.26 2.72
C CYS A 52 -9.51 -7.85 4.17
N PHE A 53 -8.46 -8.42 4.76
CA PHE A 53 -7.97 -8.06 6.08
C PHE A 53 -6.44 -8.08 6.14
N GLY A 54 -5.88 -7.23 6.99
CA GLY A 54 -4.44 -7.11 7.21
C GLY A 54 -3.97 -7.98 8.36
N VAL A 55 -2.83 -8.66 8.19
CA VAL A 55 -2.12 -9.33 9.27
C VAL A 55 -0.67 -8.83 9.36
N PRO A 56 -0.07 -8.71 10.57
CA PRO A 56 1.34 -8.36 10.70
C PRO A 56 2.24 -9.32 9.92
N GLY A 57 3.28 -8.81 9.27
CA GLY A 57 4.27 -9.64 8.60
C GLY A 57 5.03 -10.55 9.58
N GLU A 58 5.31 -11.78 9.17
CA GLU A 58 6.02 -12.78 9.99
C GLU A 58 7.55 -12.64 9.91
N VAL A 59 8.07 -11.88 8.95
CA VAL A 59 9.50 -11.66 8.70
C VAL A 59 9.81 -10.18 8.60
N ASP A 60 11.01 -9.75 9.03
CA ASP A 60 11.38 -8.32 9.17
C ASP A 60 11.23 -7.47 7.90
N THR A 61 11.27 -8.09 6.72
CA THR A 61 11.09 -7.40 5.44
C THR A 61 9.63 -7.09 5.12
N VAL A 62 8.69 -7.90 5.63
CA VAL A 62 7.26 -7.76 5.40
C VAL A 62 6.67 -6.94 6.54
N TRP A 63 6.03 -5.82 6.19
CA TRP A 63 5.37 -4.99 7.19
C TRP A 63 3.96 -5.52 7.47
N ILE A 64 3.20 -5.77 6.41
CA ILE A 64 1.83 -6.24 6.46
C ILE A 64 1.59 -7.24 5.34
N THR A 65 0.84 -8.29 5.62
CA THR A 65 0.29 -9.17 4.60
C THR A 65 -1.20 -8.88 4.49
N VAL A 66 -1.65 -8.49 3.30
CA VAL A 66 -3.07 -8.36 2.98
C VAL A 66 -3.57 -9.72 2.52
N ILE A 67 -4.66 -10.18 3.12
CA ILE A 67 -5.31 -11.43 2.79
C ILE A 67 -6.73 -11.12 2.34
N CYS A 68 -7.07 -11.42 1.10
CA CYS A 68 -8.43 -11.33 0.58
C CYS A 68 -8.98 -12.74 0.37
N ARG A 69 -10.15 -13.02 0.96
CA ARG A 69 -10.80 -14.34 0.88
C ARG A 69 -12.23 -14.21 0.41
N HIS A 70 -12.54 -14.84 -0.72
CA HIS A 70 -13.90 -14.95 -1.22
C HIS A 70 -14.61 -16.17 -0.63
N ASP A 71 -15.94 -16.12 -0.52
CA ASP A 71 -16.79 -17.22 -0.06
C ASP A 71 -16.68 -18.49 -0.93
N SER A 72 -16.21 -18.36 -2.17
CA SER A 72 -15.91 -19.50 -3.05
C SER A 72 -14.66 -20.29 -2.65
N GLY A 73 -13.89 -19.82 -1.67
CA GLY A 73 -12.64 -20.45 -1.21
C GLY A 73 -11.38 -19.95 -1.94
N ILE A 74 -11.51 -18.95 -2.83
CA ILE A 74 -10.36 -18.29 -3.46
C ILE A 74 -9.70 -17.36 -2.43
N VAL A 75 -8.38 -17.46 -2.29
CA VAL A 75 -7.60 -16.63 -1.38
C VAL A 75 -6.40 -16.05 -2.12
N GLU A 76 -6.22 -14.75 -1.94
CA GLU A 76 -5.06 -13.99 -2.42
C GLU A 76 -4.31 -13.44 -1.22
N ARG A 77 -2.98 -13.60 -1.23
CA ARG A 77 -2.09 -13.10 -0.17
C ARG A 77 -1.04 -12.21 -0.79
N THR A 78 -1.04 -10.95 -0.36
CA THR A 78 -0.09 -9.94 -0.83
C THR A 78 0.76 -9.44 0.33
N ALA A 79 2.05 -9.75 0.31
CA ALA A 79 3.00 -9.28 1.31
C ALA A 79 3.55 -7.91 0.91
N VAL A 80 3.44 -6.92 1.79
CA VAL A 80 3.75 -5.51 1.53
C VAL A 80 4.75 -4.98 2.55
N ASP A 81 5.71 -4.17 2.10
CA ASP A 81 6.66 -3.49 2.98
C ASP A 81 6.16 -2.12 3.48
N ARG A 82 6.93 -1.45 4.35
CA ARG A 82 6.56 -0.12 4.89
C ARG A 82 6.49 1.00 3.86
N GLN A 83 7.02 0.76 2.65
CA GLN A 83 6.95 1.70 1.53
C GLN A 83 5.78 1.37 0.58
N GLY A 84 4.98 0.33 0.88
CA GLY A 84 3.85 -0.08 0.04
C GLY A 84 4.26 -0.90 -1.16
N ARG A 85 5.50 -1.43 -1.19
CA ARG A 85 5.94 -2.29 -2.28
C ARG A 85 5.48 -3.71 -1.99
N VAL A 86 4.89 -4.33 -3.01
CA VAL A 86 4.58 -5.76 -3.00
C VAL A 86 5.89 -6.53 -3.08
N LEU A 87 6.15 -7.33 -2.05
CA LEU A 87 7.33 -8.19 -1.96
C LEU A 87 7.03 -9.58 -2.53
N MET A 88 5.82 -10.08 -2.30
CA MET A 88 5.33 -11.36 -2.82
C MET A 88 3.82 -11.27 -3.01
N GLU A 89 3.35 -11.81 -4.12
CA GLU A 89 1.94 -12.03 -4.42
C GLU A 89 1.75 -13.53 -4.63
N GLN A 90 0.91 -14.15 -3.79
CA GLN A 90 0.53 -15.55 -3.92
C GLN A 90 -0.96 -15.65 -4.19
N ASP A 91 -1.29 -15.99 -5.43
CA ASP A 91 -2.58 -16.56 -5.81
C ASP A 91 -2.53 -18.06 -5.55
N GLY A 92 -3.26 -18.54 -4.54
CA GLY A 92 -3.23 -19.95 -4.18
C GLY A 92 -4.63 -20.47 -3.80
N PRO A 93 -5.15 -21.52 -4.44
CA PRO A 93 -6.28 -22.25 -3.87
C PRO A 93 -5.82 -22.88 -2.55
N GLU A 94 -6.46 -22.54 -1.44
CA GLU A 94 -6.26 -23.25 -0.18
C GLU A 94 -6.81 -24.68 -0.38
N THR A 95 -5.92 -25.67 -0.41
CA THR A 95 -6.25 -27.11 -0.51
C THR A 95 -7.07 -27.58 0.68
#